data_AF-A0A819A504-F1
#
_entry.id   AF-A0A819A504-F1
#
_cell.length_a   1.000
_cell.length_b   1.000
_cell.length_c   1.000
_cell.angle_alpha   90.00
_cell.angle_beta   90.00
_cell.angle_gamma   90.00
#
_symmetry.space_group_name_H-M   'P 1'
#
loop_
_entity.id
_entity.type
_entity.pdbx_description
1 polymer ?
#
loop_
_entity_poly.entity_id
_entity_poly.type
_entity_poly.pdbx_seq_one_letter_code
_entity_poly.pdbx_strand_id
1 'polypeptide(L)'
;MLLFVIFCLLGFTFAQVPKPCISPGQWEARVRTSNPQLKAELFGKLTYDSVYHRTRILQDVTVGKTETYYDIITFYEGKLAFFIDKKTDVCSRVPFDQPWRDYGIQADARFVREAYIGSSAVSSSGLLVTVWLV
;
A
#
# COMPACT_ATOMS: atom_id res chain seq x y z
N MET A 1 13.07 40.53 -23.40
CA MET A 1 11.90 40.60 -22.52
C MET A 1 10.86 39.51 -22.84
N LEU A 2 10.40 39.37 -24.10
CA LEU A 2 9.42 38.35 -24.51
C LEU A 2 9.84 36.89 -24.20
N LEU A 3 11.09 36.52 -24.49
CA LEU A 3 11.65 35.19 -24.18
C LEU A 3 11.63 34.86 -22.68
N PHE A 4 11.85 35.86 -21.83
CA PHE A 4 11.82 35.68 -20.37
C PHE A 4 10.38 35.46 -19.88
N VAL A 5 9.41 36.19 -20.46
CA VAL A 5 7.98 35.99 -20.17
C VAL A 5 7.52 34.59 -20.59
N ILE A 6 7.92 34.12 -21.77
CA ILE A 6 7.61 32.75 -22.24
C ILE A 6 8.22 31.70 -21.30
N PHE A 7 9.48 31.88 -20.89
CA PHE A 7 10.13 30.95 -19.97
C PHE A 7 9.44 30.89 -18.59
N CYS A 8 9.03 32.05 -18.05
CA CYS A 8 8.25 32.10 -16.82
C CYS A 8 6.89 31.41 -16.97
N LEU A 9 6.15 31.68 -18.06
CA LEU A 9 4.85 31.07 -18.32
C LEU A 9 4.94 29.54 -18.46
N LEU A 10 5.97 29.03 -19.14
CA LEU A 10 6.23 27.60 -19.22
C LEU A 10 6.55 27.01 -17.84
N GLY A 11 7.40 27.67 -17.04
CA GLY A 11 7.70 27.25 -15.66
C GLY A 11 6.45 27.14 -14.77
N PHE A 12 5.51 28.09 -14.89
CA PHE A 12 4.25 28.04 -14.17
C PHE A 12 3.37 26.85 -14.57
N THR A 13 3.32 26.49 -15.86
CA THR A 13 2.51 25.36 -16.33
C THR A 13 3.02 24.01 -15.79
N PHE A 14 4.34 23.82 -15.71
CA PHE A 14 4.95 22.62 -15.14
C PHE A 14 4.79 22.51 -13.62
N ALA A 15 4.62 23.63 -12.93
CA ALA A 15 4.40 23.66 -11.48
C ALA A 15 2.97 23.29 -11.05
N GLN A 16 2.02 23.21 -12.00
CA GLN A 16 0.61 22.90 -11.68
C GLN A 16 0.34 21.42 -11.44
N VAL A 17 1.23 20.52 -11.87
CA VAL A 17 1.07 19.09 -11.62
C VAL A 17 1.73 18.75 -10.28
N PRO A 18 0.98 18.20 -9.30
CA PRO A 18 1.57 17.77 -8.04
C PRO A 18 2.73 16.80 -8.30
N LYS A 19 3.76 16.85 -7.46
CA LYS A 19 4.81 15.83 -7.47
C LYS A 19 4.39 14.67 -6.57
N PRO A 20 4.65 13.41 -6.96
CA PRO A 20 4.44 12.27 -6.08
C PRO A 20 5.13 12.46 -4.73
N CYS A 21 4.42 12.17 -3.64
CA CYS A 21 5.05 12.08 -2.33
C CYS A 21 5.77 10.73 -2.18
N ILE A 22 6.73 10.68 -1.25
CA ILE A 22 7.43 9.45 -0.89
C ILE A 22 6.69 8.82 0.28
N SER A 23 6.24 7.57 0.12
CA SER A 23 5.67 6.79 1.21
C SER A 23 6.70 6.51 2.29
N PRO A 24 6.31 6.44 3.58
CA PRO A 24 7.22 6.01 4.64
C PRO A 24 7.75 4.60 4.37
N GLY A 25 9.05 4.40 4.52
CA GLY A 25 9.68 3.11 4.20
C GLY A 25 9.39 1.99 5.21
N GLN A 26 8.95 2.32 6.41
CA GLN A 26 8.62 1.36 7.47
C GLN A 26 7.39 1.86 8.24
N TRP A 27 6.41 0.99 8.43
CA TRP A 27 5.19 1.32 9.16
C TRP A 27 4.39 0.07 9.54
N GLU A 28 3.44 0.25 10.45
CA GLU A 28 2.46 -0.77 10.82
C GLU A 28 1.04 -0.23 10.63
N ALA A 29 0.13 -1.08 10.14
CA ALA A 29 -1.26 -0.70 9.92
C ALA A 29 -2.21 -1.88 10.12
N ARG A 30 -3.51 -1.56 10.24
CA ARG A 30 -4.58 -2.54 10.04
C ARG A 30 -5.04 -2.45 8.59
N VAL A 31 -5.12 -3.59 7.92
CA VAL A 31 -5.48 -3.69 6.50
C VAL A 31 -6.70 -4.57 6.33
N ARG A 32 -7.52 -4.23 5.33
CA ARG A 32 -8.56 -5.08 4.80
C ARG A 32 -8.23 -5.39 3.34
N THR A 33 -8.17 -6.67 3.00
CA THR A 33 -7.97 -7.12 1.62
C THR A 33 -9.21 -7.87 1.17
N SER A 34 -9.78 -7.48 0.03
CA SER A 34 -10.89 -8.19 -0.59
C SER A 34 -10.36 -8.96 -1.80
N ASN A 35 -10.65 -10.26 -1.85
CA ASN A 35 -10.41 -11.08 -3.04
C ASN A 35 -11.78 -11.48 -3.64
N PRO A 36 -12.24 -10.82 -4.71
CA PRO A 36 -13.53 -11.09 -5.32
C PRO A 36 -13.65 -12.51 -5.90
N GLN A 37 -12.55 -13.09 -6.40
CA GLN A 37 -12.55 -14.44 -6.97
C GLN A 37 -12.82 -15.49 -5.91
N LEU A 38 -12.24 -15.31 -4.71
CA LEU A 38 -12.43 -16.20 -3.58
C LEU A 38 -13.63 -15.82 -2.70
N LYS A 39 -14.32 -14.71 -3.01
CA LYS A 39 -15.35 -14.09 -2.16
C LYS A 39 -14.92 -13.96 -0.70
N ALA A 40 -13.65 -13.65 -0.49
CA ALA A 40 -13.03 -13.60 0.83
C ALA A 40 -12.69 -12.15 1.18
N GLU A 41 -13.04 -11.75 2.40
CA GLU A 41 -12.51 -10.56 3.03
C GLU A 41 -11.55 -10.96 4.14
N LEU A 42 -10.40 -10.31 4.13
CA LEU A 42 -9.29 -10.63 5.00
C LEU A 42 -8.95 -9.39 5.80
N PHE A 43 -8.86 -9.56 7.12
CA PHE A 43 -8.54 -8.49 8.05
C PHE A 43 -7.27 -8.85 8.77
N GLY A 44 -6.28 -7.95 8.74
CA GLY A 44 -5.00 -8.23 9.35
C GLY A 44 -4.26 -7.01 9.85
N LYS A 45 -3.24 -7.26 10.66
CA LYS A 45 -2.21 -6.29 11.00
C LYS A 45 -1.01 -6.51 10.07
N LEU A 46 -0.66 -5.49 9.31
CA LEU A 46 0.48 -5.49 8.39
C LEU A 46 1.63 -4.72 9.03
N THR A 47 2.79 -5.34 9.11
CA THR A 47 4.09 -4.68 9.29
C THR A 47 4.78 -4.64 7.94
N TYR A 48 5.14 -3.44 7.48
CA TYR A 48 5.79 -3.21 6.20
C TYR A 48 7.21 -2.67 6.41
N ASP A 49 8.16 -3.21 5.67
CA ASP A 49 9.57 -2.83 5.74
C ASP A 49 10.22 -2.88 4.35
N SER A 50 10.28 -1.73 3.69
CA SER A 50 10.93 -1.56 2.39
C SER A 50 12.45 -1.61 2.43
N VAL A 51 13.06 -1.34 3.58
CA VAL A 51 14.54 -1.33 3.70
C VAL A 51 15.10 -2.74 3.51
N TYR A 52 14.37 -3.75 3.97
CA TYR A 52 14.76 -5.15 3.90
C TYR A 52 13.80 -6.01 3.07
N HIS A 53 12.94 -5.37 2.26
CA HIS A 53 11.96 -6.01 1.38
C HIS A 53 11.21 -7.18 2.05
N ARG A 54 10.56 -6.88 3.18
CA ARG A 54 9.81 -7.87 3.96
C ARG A 54 8.49 -7.34 4.45
N THR A 55 7.54 -8.25 4.60
CA THR A 55 6.24 -7.96 5.19
C THR A 55 5.89 -9.02 6.21
N ARG A 56 5.08 -8.62 7.18
CA ARG A 56 4.45 -9.55 8.12
C ARG A 56 2.97 -9.22 8.22
N ILE A 57 2.12 -10.23 8.06
CA ILE A 57 0.67 -10.09 8.16
C ILE A 57 0.16 -11.06 9.21
N LEU A 58 -0.42 -10.53 10.28
CA LEU A 58 -1.20 -11.31 11.25
C LEU A 58 -2.66 -11.18 10.86
N GLN A 59 -3.30 -12.28 10.45
CA GLN A 59 -4.61 -12.22 9.82
C GLN A 59 -5.51 -13.37 10.24
N ASP A 60 -6.78 -13.01 10.46
CA ASP A 60 -7.87 -13.96 10.59
C ASP A 60 -8.35 -14.36 9.19
N VAL A 61 -8.32 -15.66 8.92
CA VAL A 61 -8.83 -16.24 7.67
C VAL A 61 -10.07 -17.05 8.00
N THR A 62 -11.22 -16.60 7.51
CA THR A 62 -12.48 -17.35 7.61
C THR A 62 -12.78 -18.02 6.27
N VAL A 63 -12.71 -19.36 6.22
CA VAL A 63 -13.13 -20.15 5.05
C VAL A 63 -14.29 -21.06 5.47
N GLY A 64 -15.51 -20.73 5.05
CA GLY A 64 -16.71 -21.46 5.45
C GLY A 64 -17.01 -21.32 6.95
N LYS A 65 -16.94 -22.43 7.69
CA LYS A 65 -17.09 -22.46 9.18
C LYS A 65 -15.77 -22.51 9.93
N THR A 66 -14.65 -22.55 9.21
CA THR A 66 -13.31 -22.67 9.81
C THR A 66 -12.67 -21.29 9.86
N GLU A 67 -12.39 -20.83 11.07
CA GLU A 67 -11.56 -19.66 11.31
C GLU A 67 -10.14 -20.13 11.65
N THR A 68 -9.15 -19.60 10.94
CA THR A 68 -7.73 -19.88 11.20
C THR A 68 -6.98 -18.57 11.29
N TYR A 69 -6.15 -18.44 12.32
CA TYR A 69 -5.32 -17.27 12.55
C TYR A 69 -3.90 -17.57 12.08
N TYR A 70 -3.43 -16.85 11.07
CA TYR A 70 -2.08 -17.03 10.52
C TYR A 70 -1.21 -15.81 10.81
N ASP A 71 0.04 -16.07 11.15
CA ASP A 71 1.13 -15.11 11.10
C ASP A 71 2.00 -15.45 9.87
N ILE A 72 1.91 -14.59 8.87
CA ILE A 72 2.55 -14.77 7.57
C ILE A 72 3.73 -13.81 7.50
N ILE A 73 4.95 -14.34 7.37
CA ILE A 73 6.16 -13.54 7.25
C ILE A 73 6.76 -13.79 5.86
N THR A 74 6.88 -12.75 5.05
CA THR A 74 7.37 -12.84 3.68
C THR A 74 8.69 -12.10 3.53
N PHE A 75 9.70 -12.79 3.02
CA PHE A 75 11.01 -12.26 2.67
C PHE A 75 11.16 -12.31 1.14
N TYR A 76 11.08 -11.15 0.50
CA TYR A 76 11.05 -11.09 -0.97
C TYR A 76 12.43 -11.37 -1.57
N GLU A 77 13.51 -10.85 -0.97
CA GLU A 77 14.89 -11.14 -1.40
C GLU A 77 15.25 -12.62 -1.22
N GLY A 78 14.81 -13.23 -0.13
CA GLY A 78 15.01 -14.65 0.16
C GLY A 78 14.07 -15.58 -0.61
N LYS A 79 13.14 -15.03 -1.39
CA LYS A 79 12.10 -15.76 -2.14
C LYS A 79 11.34 -16.77 -1.28
N LEU A 80 10.94 -16.35 -0.09
CA LEU A 80 10.42 -17.25 0.93
C LEU A 80 9.30 -16.63 1.76
N ALA A 81 8.30 -17.44 2.09
CA ALA A 81 7.30 -17.09 3.08
C ALA A 81 7.19 -18.17 4.17
N PHE A 82 6.91 -17.73 5.39
CA PHE A 82 6.56 -18.58 6.52
C PHE A 82 5.08 -18.39 6.85
N PHE A 83 4.36 -19.49 6.97
CA PHE A 83 2.98 -19.53 7.41
C PHE A 83 2.95 -20.21 8.78
N ILE A 84 2.64 -19.43 9.81
CA ILE A 84 2.59 -19.92 11.18
C ILE A 84 1.11 -19.95 11.59
N ASP A 85 0.57 -21.16 11.75
CA ASP A 85 -0.75 -21.33 12.33
C ASP A 85 -0.67 -20.98 13.81
N LYS A 86 -1.34 -19.91 14.24
CA LYS A 86 -1.26 -19.43 15.62
C LYS A 86 -2.11 -20.23 16.62
N LYS A 87 -2.91 -21.18 16.15
CA LYS A 87 -3.65 -22.12 17.00
C LYS A 87 -2.83 -23.37 17.30
N THR A 88 -2.10 -23.87 16.32
CA THR A 88 -1.31 -25.11 16.44
C THR A 88 0.19 -24.87 16.62
N ASP A 89 0.65 -23.63 16.41
CA ASP A 89 2.06 -23.21 16.33
C ASP A 89 2.88 -23.98 15.29
N VAL A 90 2.21 -24.66 14.33
CA VAL A 90 2.87 -25.30 13.20
C VAL A 90 3.37 -24.23 12.22
N CYS A 91 4.66 -24.28 11.90
CA CYS A 91 5.31 -23.39 10.94
C CYS A 91 5.56 -24.13 9.62
N SER A 92 4.99 -23.60 8.54
CA SER A 92 5.21 -24.08 7.18
C SER A 92 6.07 -23.09 6.41
N ARG A 93 7.15 -23.59 5.82
CA ARG A 93 8.05 -22.81 4.96
C ARG A 93 7.68 -23.06 3.50
N VAL A 94 7.39 -22.02 2.73
CA VAL A 94 7.02 -22.14 1.31
C VAL A 94 7.87 -21.23 0.42
N PRO A 95 8.25 -21.68 -0.79
CA PRO A 95 8.82 -20.81 -1.80
C PRO A 95 7.87 -19.67 -2.17
N PHE A 96 8.40 -18.46 -2.37
CA PHE A 96 7.63 -17.28 -2.75
C PHE A 96 8.41 -16.46 -3.79
N ASP A 97 7.90 -16.37 -5.02
CA ASP A 97 8.66 -15.81 -6.15
C ASP A 97 8.07 -14.48 -6.68
N GLN A 98 7.19 -13.83 -5.92
CA GLN A 98 6.70 -12.51 -6.35
C GLN A 98 7.79 -11.45 -6.11
N PRO A 99 8.00 -10.52 -7.06
CA PRO A 99 8.94 -9.43 -6.88
C PRO A 99 8.46 -8.47 -5.79
N TRP A 100 9.41 -7.78 -5.15
CA TRP A 100 9.08 -6.68 -4.25
C TRP A 100 8.39 -5.55 -5.01
N ARG A 101 7.37 -4.95 -4.40
CA ARG A 101 6.73 -3.73 -4.86
C ARG A 101 6.38 -2.86 -3.67
N ASP A 102 6.88 -1.63 -3.67
CA ASP A 102 6.62 -0.71 -2.57
C ASP A 102 5.16 -0.27 -2.50
N TYR A 103 4.67 -0.10 -1.27
CA TYR A 103 3.41 0.58 -1.00
C TYR A 103 3.61 2.08 -1.16
N GLY A 104 3.56 2.54 -2.41
CA GLY A 104 3.69 3.93 -2.77
C GLY A 104 3.38 4.20 -4.24
N ILE A 105 3.54 5.46 -4.62
CA ILE A 105 3.35 5.91 -5.99
C ILE A 105 4.51 5.36 -6.83
N GLN A 106 4.18 4.58 -7.86
CA GLN A 106 5.16 4.00 -8.77
C GLN A 106 5.77 5.07 -9.67
N ALA A 107 6.98 4.84 -10.19
CA ALA A 107 7.72 5.82 -10.99
C ALA A 107 7.02 6.20 -12.31
N ASP A 108 6.22 5.29 -12.86
CA ASP A 108 5.45 5.44 -14.10
C ASP A 108 4.00 5.93 -13.87
N ALA A 109 3.61 6.16 -12.61
CA ALA A 109 2.28 6.59 -12.27
C ALA A 109 2.00 8.04 -12.71
N ARG A 110 0.77 8.27 -13.19
CA ARG A 110 0.28 9.58 -13.62
C ARG A 110 -0.71 10.15 -12.62
N PHE A 111 -0.59 11.45 -12.36
CA PHE A 111 -1.56 12.18 -11.55
C PHE A 111 -2.93 12.17 -12.22
N VAL A 112 -3.97 11.84 -11.45
CA VAL A 112 -5.35 11.82 -11.93
C VAL A 112 -6.14 12.99 -11.37
N ARG A 113 -6.18 13.11 -10.03
CA ARG A 113 -6.94 14.14 -9.33
C ARG A 113 -6.57 14.24 -7.86
N GLU A 114 -7.03 15.31 -7.25
CA GLU A 114 -7.13 15.49 -5.81
C GLU A 114 -8.58 15.32 -5.34
N ALA A 115 -8.76 14.86 -4.10
CA ALA A 115 -10.06 14.75 -3.46
C ALA A 115 -9.95 14.94 -1.95
N TYR A 116 -11.03 15.41 -1.32
CA TYR A 116 -11.14 15.39 0.14
C TYR A 116 -11.96 14.17 0.58
N ILE A 117 -11.40 13.38 1.49
CA ILE A 117 -12.14 12.35 2.24
C ILE A 117 -12.60 12.99 3.55
N GLY A 118 -13.90 12.92 3.86
CA GLY A 118 -14.47 13.50 5.08
C GLY A 118 -15.70 14.36 4.80
N SER A 119 -16.11 15.17 5.77
CA SER A 119 -17.29 16.04 5.65
C SER A 119 -16.88 17.51 5.53
N SER A 120 -17.48 18.24 4.60
CA SER A 120 -17.34 19.70 4.51
C SER A 120 -18.08 20.43 5.64
N ALA A 121 -19.04 19.77 6.28
CA ALA A 121 -19.85 20.37 7.34
C ALA A 121 -19.14 20.40 8.71
N VAL A 122 -18.08 19.59 8.89
CA VAL A 122 -17.30 19.56 10.14
C VAL A 122 -15.90 20.08 9.86
N SER A 123 -15.57 21.24 10.43
CA SER A 123 -14.25 21.86 10.33
C SER A 123 -13.16 20.85 10.71
N SER A 124 -12.05 20.84 9.96
CA SER A 124 -10.88 19.97 10.18
C SER A 124 -11.12 18.45 10.07
N SER A 125 -12.28 18.01 9.57
CA SER A 125 -12.54 16.58 9.35
C SER A 125 -12.13 16.06 7.96
N GLY A 126 -11.63 16.95 7.08
CA GLY A 126 -11.24 16.63 5.72
C GLY A 126 -9.78 16.21 5.60
N LEU A 127 -9.54 15.08 4.92
CA LEU A 127 -8.21 14.62 4.51
C LEU A 127 -8.06 14.81 3.00
N LEU A 128 -7.14 15.69 2.59
CA LEU A 128 -6.76 15.82 1.19
C LEU A 128 -5.97 14.58 0.76
N VAL A 129 -6.40 13.93 -0.31
CA VAL A 129 -5.74 12.79 -0.93
C VAL A 129 -5.49 13.04 -2.41
N THR A 130 -4.44 12.43 -2.94
CA THR A 130 -4.12 12.43 -4.37
C THR A 130 -4.32 11.04 -4.95
N VAL A 131 -4.80 10.96 -6.19
CA VAL A 131 -5.02 9.71 -6.91
C VAL A 131 -4.02 9.62 -8.05
N TRP A 132 -3.31 8.49 -8.09
CA TRP A 132 -2.28 8.16 -9.08
C TRP A 132 -2.59 6.81 -9.71
N LEU A 133 -2.43 6.68 -11.02
CA LEU A 133 -2.64 5.43 -11.74
C LEU A 133 -1.45 5.11 -12.64
N VAL A 134 -1.11 3.83 -12.70
CA VAL A 134 -0.17 3.27 -13.68
C VAL A 134 -0.96 2.81 -14.90
#